data_AF-A0A8C9TXD2-F1
#
_entry.id   AF-A0A8C9TXD2-F1
#
_cell.length_a   1.000
_cell.length_b   1.000
_cell.length_c   1.000
_cell.angle_alpha   90.00
_cell.angle_beta   90.00
_cell.angle_gamma   90.00
#
_symmetry.space_group_name_H-M   'P 1'
#
loop_
_entity.id
_entity.type
_entity.pdbx_description
1 polymer ?
#
loop_
_entity_poly.entity_id
_entity_poly.type
_entity_poly.pdbx_seq_one_letter_code
_entity_poly.pdbx_strand_id
1 'polypeptide(L)'
;VFCEHFPDIVVHIRALLVCQQVIFSVSSIASSDGLEVEAHKVHLVLLTQSLGGADGLQHTVTDHGLNEALTSVLRKRACRRKKTWPVVFSHDELKRRLTPIQFHVTQERGTESAFRGEFTDHKDDGIYTCVVCGAPLFDSDKKFDSGSGWPSFYDLIKEESVTLTDDFSHGMHRVETTCSQCGAHLGHLFDDGPRPTGKRYCINSASLAFQPREQAAPSPSVAAELGGAGKGAPSSATEGAMASSKTEL
;
A
#
# COMPACT_ATOMS: atom_id res chain seq x y z
N VAL A 1 -67.90 24.09 -1.74
CA VAL A 1 -68.47 22.86 -2.32
C VAL A 1 -67.49 22.35 -3.37
N PHE A 2 -66.58 21.46 -2.98
CA PHE A 2 -65.66 20.61 -3.76
C PHE A 2 -64.45 20.30 -2.87
N CYS A 3 -64.68 19.60 -1.76
CA CYS A 3 -63.59 19.14 -0.89
C CYS A 3 -63.98 17.86 -0.13
N GLU A 4 -64.77 16.97 -0.75
CA GLU A 4 -65.21 15.70 -0.13
C GLU A 4 -64.96 14.46 -0.98
N HIS A 5 -64.09 14.51 -1.98
CA HIS A 5 -63.65 13.30 -2.70
C HIS A 5 -62.14 13.38 -2.90
N PHE A 6 -61.44 12.29 -2.59
CA PHE A 6 -59.98 12.06 -2.67
C PHE A 6 -59.14 12.35 -1.40
N PRO A 7 -59.36 11.61 -0.29
CA PRO A 7 -58.39 11.54 0.82
C PRO A 7 -57.03 10.95 0.40
N ASP A 8 -56.97 10.17 -0.70
CA ASP A 8 -55.76 9.47 -1.14
C ASP A 8 -54.67 10.38 -1.73
N ILE A 9 -55.05 11.49 -2.38
CA ILE A 9 -54.09 12.40 -3.03
C ILE A 9 -53.30 13.22 -2.01
N VAL A 10 -53.95 13.69 -0.94
CA VAL A 10 -53.30 14.49 0.10
C VAL A 10 -52.33 13.64 0.91
N VAL A 11 -52.66 12.36 1.13
CA VAL A 11 -51.78 11.37 1.78
C VAL A 11 -50.59 11.04 0.88
N HIS A 12 -50.79 10.88 -0.43
CA HIS A 12 -49.69 10.65 -1.37
C HIS A 12 -48.74 11.84 -1.49
N ILE A 13 -49.25 13.07 -1.53
CA ILE A 13 -48.41 14.28 -1.60
C ILE A 13 -47.61 14.46 -0.31
N ARG A 14 -48.21 14.20 0.87
CA ARG A 14 -47.51 14.23 2.15
C ARG A 14 -46.46 13.12 2.26
N ALA A 15 -46.77 11.91 1.81
CA ALA A 15 -45.82 10.80 1.78
C ALA A 15 -44.64 11.10 0.84
N LEU A 16 -44.88 11.69 -0.34
CA LEU A 16 -43.84 12.09 -1.27
C LEU A 16 -42.94 13.19 -0.72
N LEU A 17 -43.51 14.19 -0.04
CA LEU A 17 -42.74 15.25 0.63
C LEU A 17 -41.88 14.71 1.77
N VAL A 18 -42.42 13.79 2.59
CA VAL A 18 -41.64 13.11 3.64
C VAL A 18 -40.54 12.24 3.03
N CYS A 19 -40.84 11.52 1.95
CA CYS A 19 -39.84 10.72 1.24
C CYS A 19 -38.73 11.60 0.67
N GLN A 20 -39.07 12.76 0.10
CA GLN A 20 -38.11 13.68 -0.47
C GLN A 20 -37.25 14.37 0.61
N GLN A 21 -37.83 14.70 1.77
CA GLN A 21 -37.11 15.26 2.92
C GLN A 21 -36.15 14.22 3.55
N VAL A 22 -36.59 12.96 3.65
CA VAL A 22 -35.76 11.85 4.12
C VAL A 22 -34.62 11.59 3.14
N ILE A 23 -34.89 11.52 1.84
CA ILE A 23 -33.86 11.33 0.80
C ILE A 23 -32.82 12.45 0.85
N PHE A 24 -33.24 13.72 0.96
CA PHE A 24 -32.32 14.86 1.03
C PHE A 24 -31.44 14.82 2.28
N SER A 25 -32.00 14.36 3.41
CA SER A 25 -31.26 14.21 4.66
C SER A 25 -30.27 13.05 4.61
N VAL A 26 -30.64 11.93 3.98
CA VAL A 26 -29.74 10.76 3.82
C VAL A 26 -28.59 11.09 2.85
N SER A 27 -28.86 11.89 1.81
CA SER A 27 -27.83 12.37 0.89
C SER A 27 -26.83 13.33 1.55
N SER A 28 -27.27 14.13 2.52
CA SER A 28 -26.36 15.01 3.27
C SER A 28 -25.49 14.25 4.28
N ILE A 29 -25.93 13.09 4.77
CA ILE A 29 -25.20 12.24 5.73
C ILE A 29 -24.13 11.38 5.02
N ALA A 30 -24.31 11.07 3.73
CA ALA A 30 -23.37 10.25 2.97
C ALA A 30 -22.03 10.94 2.65
N SER A 31 -21.85 12.20 3.06
CA SER A 31 -20.65 13.00 2.80
C SER A 31 -19.70 13.13 4.00
N SER A 32 -20.04 12.60 5.19
CA SER A 32 -19.21 12.68 6.39
C SER A 32 -18.85 11.28 6.89
N ASP A 33 -17.54 11.02 6.97
CA ASP A 33 -16.99 9.70 7.31
C ASP A 33 -17.32 9.25 8.75
N GLY A 34 -17.93 8.06 8.84
CA GLY A 34 -17.53 6.98 9.74
C GLY A 34 -17.84 7.07 11.24
N LEU A 35 -17.99 8.24 11.86
CA LEU A 35 -18.07 8.33 13.33
C LEU A 35 -19.41 8.84 13.90
N GLU A 36 -20.32 9.38 13.09
CA GLU A 36 -21.60 9.94 13.57
C GLU A 36 -22.83 9.04 13.36
N VAL A 37 -22.62 7.74 13.09
CA VAL A 37 -23.73 6.81 12.79
C VAL A 37 -24.65 6.59 14.00
N GLU A 38 -24.17 6.81 15.23
CA GLU A 38 -24.96 6.58 16.45
C GLU A 38 -25.91 7.74 16.78
N ALA A 39 -25.50 9.00 16.56
CA ALA A 39 -26.33 10.18 16.82
C ALA A 39 -27.47 10.34 15.80
N HIS A 40 -27.23 10.01 14.53
CA HIS A 40 -28.22 10.13 13.45
C HIS A 40 -29.32 9.05 13.52
N LYS A 41 -29.05 7.91 14.17
CA LYS A 41 -30.04 6.87 14.42
C LYS A 41 -31.12 7.31 15.41
N VAL A 42 -30.74 8.16 16.39
CA VAL A 42 -31.67 8.72 17.38
C VAL A 42 -32.57 9.79 16.75
N HIS A 43 -32.02 10.61 15.84
CA HIS A 43 -32.78 11.69 15.20
C HIS A 43 -33.87 11.19 14.23
N LEU A 44 -33.62 10.08 13.52
CA LEU A 44 -34.61 9.47 12.63
C LEU A 44 -35.76 8.79 13.40
N VAL A 45 -35.48 8.24 14.58
CA VAL A 45 -36.48 7.63 15.48
C VAL A 45 -37.34 8.70 16.18
N LEU A 46 -36.79 9.87 16.48
CA LEU A 46 -37.56 10.99 17.05
C LEU A 46 -38.51 11.65 16.03
N LEU A 47 -38.13 11.71 14.75
CA LEU A 47 -38.99 12.24 13.69
C LEU A 47 -40.23 11.39 13.42
N THR A 48 -40.14 10.05 13.61
CA THR A 48 -41.30 9.16 13.48
C THR A 48 -42.25 9.26 14.69
N GLN A 49 -41.74 9.64 15.87
CA GLN A 49 -42.56 9.84 17.07
C GLN A 49 -43.28 11.20 17.10
N SER A 50 -42.73 12.24 16.46
CA SER A 50 -43.36 13.57 16.44
C SER A 50 -44.51 13.72 15.42
N LEU A 51 -44.71 12.74 14.52
CA LEU A 51 -45.80 12.76 13.53
C LEU A 51 -46.97 11.83 13.89
N GLY A 52 -46.89 11.10 15.01
CA GLY A 52 -47.94 10.23 15.52
C GLY A 52 -48.87 10.93 16.50
N GLY A 53 -49.72 11.84 16.00
CA GLY A 53 -50.79 12.48 16.77
C GLY A 53 -52.16 12.24 16.12
N ALA A 54 -53.02 11.56 16.87
CA ALA A 54 -54.46 11.33 16.67
C ALA A 54 -54.90 10.16 15.75
N ASP A 55 -55.42 9.15 16.45
CA ASP A 55 -56.59 8.32 16.12
C ASP A 55 -56.49 7.26 15.00
N GLY A 56 -56.20 6.04 15.45
CA GLY A 56 -57.13 4.93 15.22
C GLY A 56 -57.11 4.23 13.86
N LEU A 57 -55.99 3.60 13.50
CA LEU A 57 -56.04 2.32 12.78
C LEU A 57 -54.71 1.57 12.94
N GLN A 58 -54.74 0.53 13.78
CA GLN A 58 -53.61 -0.35 14.06
C GLN A 58 -53.34 -1.25 12.83
N HIS A 59 -52.68 -0.73 11.80
CA HIS A 59 -51.96 -1.58 10.85
C HIS A 59 -50.51 -1.68 11.33
N THR A 60 -50.23 -2.76 12.04
CA THR A 60 -48.88 -3.18 12.42
C THR A 60 -48.08 -3.47 11.15
N VAL A 61 -47.48 -2.43 10.55
CA VAL A 61 -46.30 -2.63 9.72
C VAL A 61 -45.23 -3.08 10.68
N THR A 62 -44.99 -4.39 10.70
CA THR A 62 -44.00 -4.99 11.58
C THR A 62 -42.65 -4.34 11.30
N ASP A 63 -42.10 -3.69 12.32
CA ASP A 63 -40.78 -3.06 12.37
C ASP A 63 -39.64 -3.99 11.87
N HIS A 64 -39.91 -5.30 11.86
CA HIS A 64 -39.07 -6.34 11.27
C HIS A 64 -38.83 -6.20 9.75
N GLY A 65 -39.81 -5.76 8.95
CA GLY A 65 -39.67 -5.72 7.49
C GLY A 65 -38.76 -4.60 6.99
N LEU A 66 -38.80 -3.43 7.64
CA LEU A 66 -37.93 -2.30 7.33
C LEU A 66 -36.50 -2.53 7.83
N ASN A 67 -36.33 -3.13 9.02
CA ASN A 67 -35.01 -3.48 9.53
C ASN A 67 -34.35 -4.58 8.68
N GLU A 68 -35.08 -5.60 8.21
CA GLU A 68 -34.50 -6.60 7.30
C GLU A 68 -34.11 -6.01 5.94
N ALA A 69 -34.93 -5.12 5.38
CA ALA A 69 -34.61 -4.45 4.12
C ALA A 69 -33.39 -3.52 4.24
N LEU A 70 -33.30 -2.73 5.32
CA LEU A 70 -32.14 -1.88 5.60
C LEU A 70 -30.88 -2.73 5.88
N THR A 71 -31.01 -3.80 6.65
CA THR A 71 -29.90 -4.72 6.97
C THR A 71 -29.43 -5.46 5.71
N SER A 72 -30.34 -5.80 4.79
CA SER A 72 -30.04 -6.36 3.46
C SER A 72 -29.27 -5.40 2.57
N VAL A 73 -29.67 -4.12 2.52
CA VAL A 73 -29.00 -3.08 1.75
C VAL A 73 -27.63 -2.71 2.34
N LEU A 74 -27.52 -2.65 3.67
CA LEU A 74 -26.26 -2.41 4.38
C LEU A 74 -25.30 -3.60 4.27
N ARG A 75 -25.79 -4.85 4.33
CA ARG A 75 -24.98 -6.07 4.09
C ARG A 75 -24.43 -6.13 2.66
N LYS A 76 -25.19 -5.65 1.67
CA LYS A 76 -24.74 -5.62 0.26
C LYS A 76 -23.61 -4.61 0.01
N ARG A 77 -23.43 -3.59 0.86
CA ARG A 77 -22.35 -2.59 0.72
C ARG A 77 -21.11 -2.86 1.57
N ALA A 78 -21.15 -3.83 2.48
CA ALA A 78 -20.01 -4.21 3.32
C ALA A 78 -19.23 -5.44 2.82
N CYS A 79 -19.28 -5.76 1.52
CA CYS A 79 -18.31 -6.69 0.94
C CYS A 79 -16.96 -5.96 0.89
N ARG A 80 -16.18 -6.06 1.97
CA ARG A 80 -14.75 -5.72 2.00
C ARG A 80 -14.11 -6.56 0.89
N ARG A 81 -13.88 -5.95 -0.27
CA ARG A 81 -13.27 -6.62 -1.43
C ARG A 81 -11.90 -7.12 -0.97
N LYS A 82 -11.77 -8.42 -0.74
CA LYS A 82 -10.50 -9.02 -0.33
C LYS A 82 -9.51 -8.73 -1.45
N LYS A 83 -8.44 -7.99 -1.15
CA LYS A 83 -7.36 -7.76 -2.12
C LYS A 83 -6.71 -9.12 -2.39
N THR A 84 -6.91 -9.63 -3.60
CA THR A 84 -6.28 -10.85 -4.08
C THR A 84 -5.04 -10.45 -4.87
N TRP A 85 -3.88 -10.90 -4.40
CA TRP A 85 -2.60 -10.62 -5.04
C TRP A 85 -2.27 -11.70 -6.08
N PRO A 86 -1.62 -11.36 -7.20
CA PRO A 86 -1.18 -12.34 -8.20
C PRO A 86 -0.29 -13.46 -7.65
N VAL A 87 0.59 -13.13 -6.70
CA VAL A 87 1.55 -14.05 -6.10
C VAL A 87 1.27 -14.17 -4.60
N VAL A 88 1.16 -15.41 -4.12
CA VAL A 88 0.88 -15.72 -2.71
C VAL A 88 1.91 -16.73 -2.20
N PHE A 89 2.46 -16.46 -1.03
CA PHE A 89 3.39 -17.34 -0.33
C PHE A 89 2.80 -17.78 1.01
N SER A 90 3.25 -18.93 1.53
CA SER A 90 2.84 -19.36 2.87
C SER A 90 3.61 -18.61 3.97
N HIS A 91 2.99 -18.43 5.13
CA HIS A 91 3.62 -17.74 6.27
C HIS A 91 4.94 -18.40 6.72
N ASP A 92 4.97 -19.73 6.75
CA ASP A 92 6.15 -20.51 7.17
C ASP A 92 7.27 -20.48 6.12
N GLU A 93 6.93 -20.31 4.85
CA GLU A 93 7.92 -20.07 3.81
C GLU A 93 8.56 -18.69 3.97
N LEU A 94 7.75 -17.65 4.17
CA LEU A 94 8.24 -16.28 4.35
C LEU A 94 9.12 -16.16 5.59
N LYS A 95 8.72 -16.78 6.71
CA LYS A 95 9.54 -16.81 7.94
C LYS A 95 10.89 -17.50 7.79
N ARG A 96 11.01 -18.48 6.88
CA ARG A 96 12.26 -19.19 6.62
C ARG A 96 13.18 -18.43 5.67
N ARG A 97 12.61 -17.72 4.69
CA ARG A 97 13.37 -17.01 3.64
C ARG A 97 13.76 -15.59 4.05
N LEU A 98 12.90 -14.88 4.77
CA LEU A 98 13.11 -13.48 5.14
C LEU A 98 13.82 -13.39 6.50
N THR A 99 14.67 -12.38 6.64
CA THR A 99 15.20 -12.00 7.96
C THR A 99 14.08 -11.46 8.86
N PRO A 100 14.26 -11.44 10.20
CA PRO A 100 13.23 -10.95 11.11
C PRO A 100 12.75 -9.53 10.79
N ILE A 101 13.66 -8.63 10.41
CA ILE A 101 13.31 -7.25 10.06
C ILE A 101 12.56 -7.16 8.73
N GLN A 102 12.98 -7.91 7.70
CA GLN A 102 12.29 -7.97 6.42
C GLN A 102 10.87 -8.51 6.59
N PHE A 103 10.70 -9.55 7.42
CA PHE A 103 9.40 -10.10 7.76
C PHE A 103 8.51 -9.08 8.47
N HIS A 104 9.03 -8.44 9.53
CA HIS A 104 8.31 -7.43 10.31
C HIS A 104 7.84 -6.26 9.42
N VAL A 105 8.72 -5.73 8.58
CA VAL A 105 8.37 -4.62 7.69
C VAL A 105 7.35 -5.07 6.64
N THR A 106 7.63 -6.14 5.90
CA THR A 106 6.82 -6.50 4.72
C THR A 106 5.47 -7.14 5.06
N GLN A 107 5.38 -7.91 6.15
CA GLN A 107 4.19 -8.69 6.51
C GLN A 107 3.40 -8.04 7.65
N GLU A 108 4.09 -7.41 8.61
CA GLU A 108 3.46 -6.81 9.80
C GLU A 108 3.32 -5.28 9.67
N ARG A 109 3.64 -4.72 8.48
CA ARG A 109 3.60 -3.28 8.19
C ARG A 109 4.46 -2.45 9.16
N GLY A 110 5.55 -3.05 9.63
CA GLY A 110 6.53 -2.38 10.45
C GLY A 110 7.33 -1.32 9.68
N THR A 111 8.12 -0.54 10.39
CA THR A 111 9.03 0.45 9.81
C THR A 111 10.42 0.25 10.41
N GLU A 112 11.44 0.16 9.56
CA GLU A 112 12.82 0.05 10.05
C GLU A 112 13.27 1.36 10.70
N SER A 113 14.22 1.30 11.64
CA SER A 113 14.75 2.53 12.23
C SER A 113 15.51 3.35 11.19
N ALA A 114 15.35 4.67 11.23
CA ALA A 114 16.02 5.60 10.34
C ALA A 114 17.55 5.37 10.29
N PHE A 115 18.13 5.51 9.10
CA PHE A 115 19.56 5.37 8.79
C PHE A 115 20.17 3.98 9.05
N ARG A 116 19.37 2.96 9.32
CA ARG A 116 19.85 1.57 9.52
C ARG A 116 19.70 0.69 8.28
N GLY A 117 18.96 1.13 7.28
CA GLY A 117 18.70 0.37 6.07
C GLY A 117 19.94 0.30 5.17
N GLU A 118 20.27 -0.89 4.68
CA GLU A 118 21.38 -1.18 3.77
C GLU A 118 21.37 -0.29 2.52
N PHE A 119 20.19 -0.05 1.96
CA PHE A 119 20.01 0.69 0.71
C PHE A 119 19.79 2.19 0.90
N THR A 120 19.93 2.72 2.12
CA THR A 120 19.73 4.15 2.41
C THR A 120 20.74 4.99 1.62
N ASP A 121 22.03 4.71 1.80
CA ASP A 121 23.13 5.44 1.14
C ASP A 121 23.63 4.76 -0.15
N HIS A 122 23.00 3.65 -0.54
CA HIS A 122 23.36 2.88 -1.73
C HIS A 122 23.10 3.66 -3.02
N LYS A 123 24.07 3.67 -3.94
CA LYS A 123 24.04 4.44 -5.20
C LYS A 123 24.48 3.64 -6.43
N ASP A 124 24.60 2.32 -6.31
CA ASP A 124 25.01 1.50 -7.46
C ASP A 124 23.89 1.43 -8.51
N ASP A 125 24.28 1.31 -9.78
CA ASP A 125 23.38 1.23 -10.92
C ASP A 125 22.68 -0.13 -10.97
N GLY A 126 21.35 -0.12 -11.01
CA GLY A 126 20.54 -1.33 -10.96
C GLY A 126 19.07 -1.10 -10.66
N ILE A 127 18.37 -2.21 -10.39
CA ILE A 127 16.94 -2.25 -10.15
C ILE A 127 16.68 -2.72 -8.72
N TYR A 128 15.87 -1.94 -8.01
CA TYR A 128 15.31 -2.34 -6.72
C TYR A 128 14.04 -3.16 -6.93
N THR A 129 14.07 -4.38 -6.42
CA THR A 129 13.01 -5.36 -6.53
C THR A 129 12.36 -5.62 -5.18
N CYS A 130 11.13 -6.12 -5.17
CA CYS A 130 10.47 -6.53 -3.94
C CYS A 130 11.23 -7.72 -3.32
N VAL A 131 11.66 -7.62 -2.07
CA VAL A 131 12.36 -8.72 -1.37
C VAL A 131 11.51 -10.00 -1.28
N VAL A 132 10.19 -9.85 -1.29
CA VAL A 132 9.24 -10.96 -1.18
C VAL A 132 9.07 -11.68 -2.51
N CYS A 133 8.58 -11.02 -3.56
CA CYS A 133 8.25 -11.71 -4.82
C CYS A 133 9.27 -11.50 -5.95
N GLY A 134 10.28 -10.64 -5.77
CA GLY A 134 11.26 -10.31 -6.81
C GLY A 134 10.73 -9.37 -7.91
N ALA A 135 9.51 -8.84 -7.79
CA ALA A 135 8.96 -7.92 -8.79
C ALA A 135 9.75 -6.60 -8.83
N PRO A 136 10.04 -6.03 -10.02
CA PRO A 136 10.75 -4.76 -10.14
C PRO A 136 9.89 -3.58 -9.69
N LEU A 137 10.44 -2.73 -8.82
CA LEU A 137 9.72 -1.62 -8.20
C LEU A 137 10.30 -0.27 -8.60
N PHE A 138 11.61 -0.08 -8.41
CA PHE A 138 12.28 1.20 -8.62
C PHE A 138 13.57 1.02 -9.40
N ASP A 139 13.91 2.04 -10.18
CA ASP A 139 15.20 2.14 -10.84
C ASP A 139 16.16 2.99 -10.00
N SER A 140 17.45 2.65 -10.00
CA SER A 140 18.49 3.46 -9.35
C SER A 140 18.55 4.89 -9.88
N ASP A 141 18.23 5.11 -11.16
CA ASP A 141 18.18 6.45 -11.78
C ASP A 141 17.09 7.34 -11.18
N LYS A 142 16.13 6.72 -10.48
CA LYS A 142 15.02 7.40 -9.82
C LYS A 142 15.26 7.63 -8.33
N LYS A 143 16.38 7.14 -7.79
CA LYS A 143 16.77 7.29 -6.39
C LYS A 143 17.36 8.67 -6.14
N PHE A 144 17.04 9.26 -5.01
CA PHE A 144 17.65 10.50 -4.55
C PHE A 144 17.85 10.50 -3.04
N ASP A 145 18.74 11.35 -2.56
CA ASP A 145 18.93 11.55 -1.12
C ASP A 145 17.97 12.63 -0.63
N SER A 146 17.04 12.24 0.24
CA SER A 146 16.05 13.15 0.85
C SER A 146 16.45 13.59 2.25
N GLY A 147 17.50 13.00 2.85
CA GLY A 147 17.85 13.19 4.26
C GLY A 147 16.83 12.59 5.25
N SER A 148 15.84 11.81 4.79
CA SER A 148 14.79 11.24 5.65
C SER A 148 15.29 10.10 6.55
N GLY A 149 16.38 9.43 6.15
CA GLY A 149 16.88 8.21 6.78
C GLY A 149 16.33 6.90 6.19
N TRP A 150 15.58 6.97 5.10
CA TRP A 150 15.14 5.81 4.32
C TRP A 150 15.39 6.01 2.82
N PRO A 151 15.60 4.93 2.05
CA PRO A 151 15.63 4.98 0.58
C PRO A 151 14.47 5.80 0.01
N SER A 152 14.82 6.77 -0.84
CA SER A 152 13.86 7.70 -1.43
C SER A 152 13.95 7.67 -2.95
N PHE A 153 12.79 7.51 -3.60
CA PHE A 153 12.68 7.51 -5.06
C PHE A 153 11.64 8.53 -5.51
N TYR A 154 11.86 9.19 -6.65
CA TYR A 154 10.89 10.18 -7.14
C TYR A 154 9.82 9.57 -8.06
N ASP A 155 10.06 8.37 -8.59
CA ASP A 155 9.17 7.70 -9.54
C ASP A 155 9.36 6.17 -9.53
N LEU A 156 8.38 5.43 -10.05
CA LEU A 156 8.35 3.96 -10.14
C LEU A 156 8.95 3.47 -11.46
N ILE A 157 9.40 2.21 -11.53
CA ILE A 157 9.80 1.63 -12.83
C ILE A 157 8.59 1.50 -13.78
N LYS A 158 7.42 1.17 -13.23
CA LYS A 158 6.12 1.13 -13.89
C LYS A 158 5.05 1.59 -12.91
N GLU A 159 4.03 2.30 -13.39
CA GLU A 159 2.96 2.83 -12.55
C GLU A 159 2.20 1.71 -11.80
N GLU A 160 2.05 0.55 -12.42
CA GLU A 160 1.37 -0.62 -11.85
C GLU A 160 2.23 -1.44 -10.87
N SER A 161 3.50 -1.11 -10.66
CA SER A 161 4.38 -1.86 -9.74
C SER A 161 3.98 -1.74 -8.28
N VAL A 162 3.30 -0.65 -7.91
CA VAL A 162 2.93 -0.32 -6.53
C VAL A 162 1.44 -0.01 -6.43
N THR A 163 0.80 -0.49 -5.38
CA THR A 163 -0.56 -0.12 -5.00
C THR A 163 -0.52 0.94 -3.90
N LEU A 164 -1.29 2.01 -4.07
CA LEU A 164 -1.46 3.08 -3.09
C LEU A 164 -2.72 2.82 -2.25
N THR A 165 -2.62 3.01 -0.94
CA THR A 165 -3.76 2.86 -0.01
C THR A 165 -3.71 3.96 1.04
N ASP A 166 -4.84 4.59 1.35
CA ASP A 166 -4.92 5.54 2.44
C ASP A 166 -4.68 4.86 3.80
N ASP A 167 -3.77 5.43 4.57
CA ASP A 167 -3.39 5.01 5.91
C ASP A 167 -3.72 6.14 6.91
N PHE A 168 -4.66 5.87 7.80
CA PHE A 168 -5.12 6.80 8.86
C PHE A 168 -4.52 6.47 10.23
N SER A 169 -3.50 5.60 10.28
CA SER A 169 -2.87 5.18 11.53
C SER A 169 -2.18 6.37 12.23
N HIS A 170 -2.08 6.30 13.56
CA HIS A 170 -1.45 7.33 14.40
C HIS A 170 -2.07 8.73 14.30
N GLY A 171 -3.33 8.85 13.84
CA GLY A 171 -4.02 10.14 13.73
C GLY A 171 -3.52 11.03 12.60
N MET A 172 -2.79 10.46 11.64
CA MET A 172 -2.29 11.17 10.45
C MET A 172 -2.86 10.53 9.19
N HIS A 173 -3.10 11.32 8.15
CA HIS A 173 -3.39 10.79 6.81
C HIS A 173 -2.08 10.65 6.04
N ARG A 174 -1.76 9.42 5.65
CA ARG A 174 -0.61 9.06 4.82
C ARG A 174 -1.06 8.15 3.69
N VAL A 175 -0.26 8.02 2.64
CA VAL A 175 -0.51 7.09 1.56
C VAL A 175 0.48 5.94 1.66
N GLU A 176 0.01 4.76 2.09
CA GLU A 176 0.78 3.52 2.13
C GLU A 176 1.08 3.03 0.72
N THR A 177 2.31 2.55 0.51
CA THR A 177 2.76 1.88 -0.71
C THR A 177 2.95 0.38 -0.45
N THR A 178 2.28 -0.46 -1.24
CA THR A 178 2.44 -1.92 -1.17
C THR A 178 2.81 -2.49 -2.55
N CYS A 179 3.53 -3.60 -2.60
CA CYS A 179 3.81 -4.29 -3.86
C CYS A 179 2.51 -4.76 -4.50
N SER A 180 2.28 -4.44 -5.78
CA SER A 180 1.05 -4.85 -6.49
C SER A 180 0.97 -6.35 -6.76
N GLN A 181 2.11 -7.05 -6.77
CA GLN A 181 2.19 -8.48 -7.10
C GLN A 181 1.93 -9.40 -5.91
N CYS A 182 2.39 -9.04 -4.71
CA CYS A 182 2.28 -9.91 -3.53
C CYS A 182 1.70 -9.23 -2.29
N GLY A 183 1.44 -7.92 -2.33
CA GLY A 183 0.88 -7.17 -1.21
C GLY A 183 1.85 -6.80 -0.10
N ALA A 184 3.16 -7.08 -0.25
CA ALA A 184 4.17 -6.72 0.73
C ALA A 184 4.18 -5.21 0.99
N HIS A 185 4.24 -4.82 2.27
CA HIS A 185 4.39 -3.43 2.68
C HIS A 185 5.78 -2.89 2.29
N LEU A 186 5.80 -1.71 1.66
CA LEU A 186 7.03 -1.07 1.19
C LEU A 186 7.37 0.18 2.03
N GLY A 187 6.40 1.06 2.21
CA GLY A 187 6.56 2.32 2.95
C GLY A 187 5.44 3.29 2.62
N HIS A 188 5.76 4.56 2.40
CA HIS A 188 4.77 5.63 2.16
C HIS A 188 5.14 6.55 1.01
N LEU A 189 4.12 7.15 0.39
CA LEU A 189 4.23 8.18 -0.63
C LEU A 189 3.97 9.56 -0.02
N PHE A 190 4.82 10.51 -0.36
CA PHE A 190 4.73 11.92 0.04
C PHE A 190 4.79 12.85 -1.18
N ASP A 191 4.27 14.06 -1.02
CA ASP A 191 4.17 15.09 -2.07
C ASP A 191 5.28 16.16 -1.97
N ASP A 192 6.39 15.82 -1.32
CA ASP A 192 7.55 16.67 -1.07
C ASP A 192 8.78 16.24 -1.89
N GLY A 193 8.56 15.58 -3.02
CA GLY A 193 9.63 15.09 -3.89
C GLY A 193 10.19 16.14 -4.85
N PRO A 194 11.32 15.82 -5.51
CA PRO A 194 11.91 16.68 -6.53
C PRO A 194 11.08 16.67 -7.83
N ARG A 195 11.36 17.63 -8.72
CA ARG A 195 10.94 17.54 -10.13
C ARG A 195 11.56 16.29 -10.78
N PRO A 196 10.88 15.64 -11.73
CA PRO A 196 9.68 16.09 -12.44
C PRO A 196 8.33 15.75 -11.78
N THR A 197 8.28 14.74 -10.92
CA THR A 197 7.01 14.21 -10.38
C THR A 197 6.49 14.99 -9.17
N GLY A 198 7.39 15.60 -8.39
CA GLY A 198 7.04 16.18 -7.08
C GLY A 198 6.69 15.12 -6.03
N LYS A 199 6.94 13.84 -6.32
CA LYS A 199 6.58 12.72 -5.44
C LYS A 199 7.82 12.13 -4.79
N ARG A 200 7.69 11.67 -3.56
CA ARG A 200 8.72 10.95 -2.82
C ARG A 200 8.16 9.63 -2.30
N TYR A 201 8.62 8.55 -2.89
CA TYR A 201 8.43 7.19 -2.40
C TYR A 201 9.48 6.94 -1.31
N CYS A 202 9.06 6.98 -0.06
CA CYS A 202 9.87 6.72 1.12
C CYS A 202 9.73 5.24 1.49
N ILE A 203 10.73 4.44 1.16
CA ILE A 203 10.64 2.98 1.17
C ILE A 203 11.61 2.40 2.17
N ASN A 204 11.16 1.40 2.94
CA ASN A 204 12.04 0.65 3.83
C ASN A 204 13.06 -0.15 3.01
N SER A 205 14.34 -0.06 3.36
CA SER A 205 15.39 -0.89 2.79
C SER A 205 15.10 -2.37 2.99
N ALA A 206 14.57 -2.76 4.16
CA ALA A 206 14.18 -4.13 4.45
C ALA A 206 13.03 -4.66 3.59
N SER A 207 12.36 -3.84 2.77
CA SER A 207 11.36 -4.29 1.79
C SER A 207 11.94 -4.52 0.40
N LEU A 208 13.21 -4.15 0.18
CA LEU A 208 13.86 -4.16 -1.11
C LEU A 208 14.95 -5.23 -1.19
N ALA A 209 15.16 -5.72 -2.40
CA ALA A 209 16.36 -6.42 -2.83
C ALA A 209 16.93 -5.67 -4.04
N PHE A 210 18.24 -5.77 -4.29
CA PHE A 210 18.90 -5.05 -5.37
C PHE A 210 19.44 -6.01 -6.43
N GLN A 211 19.21 -5.67 -7.71
CA GLN A 211 19.77 -6.36 -8.86
C GLN A 211 20.68 -5.38 -9.61
N PRO A 212 22.02 -5.56 -9.56
CA PRO A 212 22.94 -4.72 -10.31
C PRO A 212 22.64 -4.75 -11.80
N ARG A 213 22.67 -3.60 -12.46
CA ARG A 213 22.63 -3.55 -13.93
C ARG A 213 23.97 -4.09 -14.40
N GLU A 214 23.94 -5.17 -15.17
CA GLU A 214 25.15 -5.76 -15.73
C GLU A 214 25.79 -4.69 -16.63
N GLN A 215 26.87 -4.07 -16.14
CA GLN A 215 27.67 -3.18 -16.97
C GLN A 215 28.12 -4.03 -18.13
N ALA A 216 27.76 -3.64 -19.36
CA ALA A 216 28.15 -4.35 -20.57
C ALA A 216 29.67 -4.53 -20.55
N ALA A 217 30.12 -5.69 -20.06
CA ALA A 217 31.51 -6.09 -20.16
C ALA A 217 31.82 -6.05 -21.65
N PRO A 218 32.94 -5.43 -22.08
CA PRO A 218 33.33 -5.51 -23.48
C PRO A 218 33.43 -7.00 -23.81
N SER A 219 32.52 -7.47 -24.66
CA SER A 219 32.54 -8.83 -25.18
C SER A 219 33.94 -9.11 -25.73
N PRO A 220 34.60 -10.23 -25.40
CA PRO A 220 35.86 -10.60 -26.01
C PRO A 220 35.59 -11.06 -27.44
N SER A 221 35.39 -10.11 -28.35
CA SER A 221 35.32 -10.35 -29.79
C SER A 221 36.65 -9.97 -30.44
N VAL A 222 37.29 -11.01 -31.00
CA VAL A 222 38.35 -11.04 -32.02
C VAL A 222 39.78 -10.60 -31.63
N ALA A 223 40.56 -11.55 -31.11
CA ALA A 223 41.98 -11.68 -31.44
C ALA A 223 42.40 -13.16 -31.33
N ALA A 224 42.08 -13.94 -32.36
CA ALA A 224 42.71 -15.23 -32.61
C ALA A 224 43.49 -15.16 -33.93
N GLU A 225 44.72 -15.66 -33.84
CA GLU A 225 45.66 -16.04 -34.91
C GLU A 225 46.52 -14.95 -35.56
N LEU A 226 47.79 -14.89 -35.14
CA LEU A 226 48.92 -15.37 -35.95
C LEU A 226 50.07 -15.78 -35.01
N GLY A 227 50.48 -17.04 -35.11
CA GLY A 227 51.47 -17.67 -34.24
C GLY A 227 52.94 -17.30 -34.55
N GLY A 228 53.83 -17.68 -33.63
CA GLY A 228 55.27 -17.58 -33.82
C GLY A 228 56.08 -18.07 -32.62
N ALA A 229 56.69 -19.23 -32.78
CA ALA A 229 57.48 -19.97 -31.78
C ALA A 229 58.79 -19.26 -31.33
N GLY A 230 59.24 -19.54 -30.11
CA GLY A 230 60.58 -19.18 -29.65
C GLY A 230 60.94 -19.71 -28.27
N LYS A 231 61.82 -20.71 -28.22
CA LYS A 231 62.37 -21.39 -27.03
C LYS A 231 63.24 -20.46 -26.15
N GLY A 232 63.32 -20.75 -24.85
CA GLY A 232 64.45 -20.29 -24.01
C GLY A 232 64.22 -20.39 -22.50
N ALA A 233 64.54 -21.55 -21.90
CA ALA A 233 65.05 -21.61 -20.53
C ALA A 233 66.58 -21.33 -20.57
N PRO A 234 67.24 -20.86 -19.49
CA PRO A 234 67.53 -21.75 -18.35
C PRO A 234 67.48 -21.13 -16.93
N SER A 235 67.41 -22.07 -15.97
CA SER A 235 67.91 -22.13 -14.57
C SER A 235 68.83 -20.98 -14.06
N SER A 236 68.93 -20.61 -12.77
CA SER A 236 69.03 -21.41 -11.53
C SER A 236 69.20 -20.50 -10.30
N ALA A 237 68.78 -21.01 -9.12
CA ALA A 237 69.36 -20.86 -7.76
C ALA A 237 69.45 -19.43 -7.14
N THR A 238 69.00 -19.19 -5.90
CA THR A 238 69.63 -19.70 -4.67
C THR A 238 68.76 -19.44 -3.43
N GLU A 239 69.03 -20.25 -2.41
CA GLU A 239 68.46 -20.34 -1.06
C GLU A 239 68.64 -19.09 -0.17
N GLY A 240 67.84 -19.00 0.89
CA GLY A 240 68.08 -18.10 2.03
C GLY A 240 67.02 -18.22 3.13
N ALA A 241 67.32 -19.03 4.15
CA ALA A 241 66.49 -19.30 5.31
C ALA A 241 66.51 -18.21 6.40
N MET A 242 65.66 -18.42 7.42
CA MET A 242 65.79 -18.04 8.85
C MET A 242 65.11 -16.77 9.41
N ALA A 243 63.98 -17.05 10.08
CA ALA A 243 63.77 -16.93 11.54
C ALA A 243 63.46 -15.58 12.24
N SER A 244 62.51 -15.72 13.18
CA SER A 244 62.42 -15.11 14.52
C SER A 244 61.62 -13.82 14.76
N SER A 245 60.50 -14.02 15.48
CA SER A 245 60.22 -13.52 16.85
C SER A 245 60.05 -12.01 17.12
N LYS A 246 58.83 -11.63 17.56
CA LYS A 246 58.42 -10.71 18.67
C LYS A 246 56.93 -10.38 18.47
N THR A 247 55.96 -10.67 19.36
CA THR A 247 55.75 -10.33 20.78
C THR A 247 55.45 -8.84 21.03
N GLU A 248 54.22 -8.59 21.53
CA GLU A 248 53.66 -7.40 22.24
C GLU A 248 53.45 -6.10 21.42
N LEU A 249 52.37 -5.31 21.60
CA LEU A 249 51.42 -5.11 22.70
C LEU A 249 49.95 -5.15 22.23
#